data_AF-A0A4Y9P743-F1
#
_entry.id   AF-A0A4Y9P743-F1
#
_cell.length_a   1.000
_cell.length_b   1.000
_cell.length_c   1.000
_cell.angle_alpha   90.00
_cell.angle_beta   90.00
_cell.angle_gamma   90.00
#
_symmetry.space_group_name_H-M   'P 1'
#
loop_
_entity.id
_entity.type
_entity.pdbx_description
1 polymer ?
#
loop_
_entity_poly.entity_id
_entity_poly.type
_entity_poly.pdbx_seq_one_letter_code
_entity_poly.pdbx_strand_id
1 'polypeptide(L)'
;ATAQPATAAAVLADPAVRAAVETSMDAVDDAPPGAPHPDELAGAVLALVGAARPAVGELPWLADLALPDEDGGWAPAGELVLPGSLLDAVLEPGSLGTLDRDFAAGVDGDALRAVGVLDSFAVVRAQDPDELDVDGAESWADAVLDRLPHDAPPPEWPALVAVRDLELVADWPRALPLLATLPAEARADVVLGGVTVPGYLRWWLSTHRVLGGARPDRLRHPDGTELQGLYEPAPDDPELLGLLRPPATVDDVLLDVDSAIDLLDRLGDPARSVRPAVLRTIYARLAAALDGIDVAPPDRVRVAPDRVAGEAVVLDAPYLQPLVDSPVVPAGGAPGAVADLLDLPLAGELVRATVSGRPDRQLPWAQLPGAALAAARLGRSELSGDVAVHASLVVGGRPVSWWPGGDIDHVDGSPEALGRALAWRAGTWSARQALAEAFAHPDRADALTAEDGVGD
;
A
#
# COMPACT_ATOMS: atom_id res chain seq x y z
N ALA A 1 -34.65 -31.25 37.08
CA ALA A 1 -34.11 -29.99 37.63
C ALA A 1 -32.99 -30.34 38.60
N THR A 2 -31.75 -30.31 38.13
CA THR A 2 -30.57 -30.41 38.97
C THR A 2 -30.38 -29.06 39.65
N ALA A 3 -30.41 -29.01 40.99
CA ALA A 3 -30.14 -27.80 41.74
C ALA A 3 -28.70 -27.33 41.48
N GLN A 4 -28.54 -26.18 40.84
CA GLN A 4 -27.24 -25.53 40.68
C GLN A 4 -26.83 -24.81 41.97
N PRO A 5 -25.52 -24.73 42.27
CA PRO A 5 -25.03 -23.89 43.37
C PRO A 5 -25.41 -22.42 43.13
N ALA A 6 -25.90 -21.71 44.14
CA ALA A 6 -26.23 -20.28 44.07
C ALA A 6 -24.96 -19.41 44.17
N THR A 7 -24.05 -19.55 43.21
CA THR A 7 -22.88 -18.67 43.06
C THR A 7 -23.23 -17.49 42.16
N ALA A 8 -22.52 -16.36 42.30
CA ALA A 8 -22.73 -15.19 41.44
C ALA A 8 -22.59 -15.52 39.94
N ALA A 9 -21.61 -16.36 39.60
CA ALA A 9 -21.44 -16.86 38.23
C ALA A 9 -22.61 -17.72 37.74
N ALA A 10 -23.23 -18.53 38.60
CA ALA A 10 -24.41 -19.30 38.23
C ALA A 10 -25.63 -18.41 37.99
N VAL A 11 -25.77 -17.31 38.74
CA VAL A 11 -26.82 -16.30 38.53
C VAL A 11 -26.58 -15.54 37.23
N LEU A 12 -25.35 -15.10 36.94
CA LEU A 12 -25.01 -14.46 35.66
C LEU A 12 -25.20 -15.39 34.45
N ALA A 13 -25.12 -16.71 34.65
CA ALA A 13 -25.41 -17.69 33.61
C ALA A 13 -26.91 -17.96 33.40
N ASP A 14 -27.79 -17.38 34.23
CA ASP A 14 -29.24 -17.53 34.09
C ASP A 14 -29.76 -16.68 32.92
N PRO A 15 -30.44 -17.28 31.92
CA PRO A 15 -31.02 -16.54 30.79
C PRO A 15 -31.98 -15.42 31.19
N ALA A 16 -32.64 -15.52 32.35
CA ALA A 16 -33.52 -14.47 32.83
C ALA A 16 -32.75 -13.21 33.29
N VAL A 17 -31.55 -13.39 33.84
CA VAL A 17 -30.67 -12.25 34.19
C VAL A 17 -30.18 -11.56 32.94
N ARG A 18 -29.76 -12.35 31.95
CA ARG A 18 -29.37 -11.83 30.64
C ARG A 18 -30.51 -11.04 29.98
N ALA A 19 -31.71 -11.60 29.90
CA ALA A 19 -32.85 -10.91 29.32
C ALA A 19 -33.19 -9.61 30.06
N ALA A 20 -33.09 -9.59 31.40
CA ALA A 20 -33.34 -8.38 32.18
C ALA A 20 -32.33 -7.25 31.89
N VAL A 21 -31.07 -7.60 31.60
CA VAL A 21 -30.04 -6.64 31.22
C VAL A 21 -30.23 -6.15 29.78
N GLU A 22 -30.43 -7.07 28.83
CA GLU A 22 -30.66 -6.74 27.41
C GLU A 22 -31.88 -5.83 27.21
N THR A 23 -32.92 -5.96 28.05
CA THR A 23 -34.11 -5.09 28.00
C THR A 23 -34.08 -3.95 29.02
N SER A 24 -32.94 -3.67 29.67
CA SER A 24 -32.90 -2.72 30.78
C SER A 24 -33.15 -1.27 30.33
N MET A 25 -32.69 -0.92 29.12
CA MET A 25 -32.98 0.38 28.49
C MET A 25 -34.47 0.54 28.15
N ASP A 26 -35.11 -0.49 27.59
CA ASP A 26 -36.56 -0.47 27.32
C ASP A 26 -37.36 -0.24 28.62
N ALA A 27 -36.88 -0.78 29.74
CA ALA A 27 -37.50 -0.64 31.04
C ALA A 27 -37.31 0.75 31.69
N VAL A 28 -36.34 1.56 31.24
CA VAL A 28 -36.22 2.97 31.65
C VAL A 28 -37.44 3.76 31.16
N ASP A 29 -37.89 3.49 29.93
CA ASP A 29 -38.99 4.21 29.28
C ASP A 29 -40.37 3.60 29.59
N ASP A 30 -40.50 2.27 29.58
CA ASP A 30 -41.78 1.55 29.77
C ASP A 30 -41.63 0.30 30.65
N ALA A 31 -41.34 0.52 31.94
CA ALA A 31 -41.18 -0.56 32.91
C ALA A 31 -42.45 -1.42 33.06
N PRO A 32 -42.37 -2.76 32.87
CA PRO A 32 -43.50 -3.62 33.15
C PRO A 32 -43.84 -3.63 34.64
N PRO A 33 -45.12 -3.84 35.03
CA PRO A 33 -45.52 -3.81 36.42
C PRO A 33 -44.73 -4.80 37.29
N GLY A 34 -43.99 -4.27 38.26
CA GLY A 34 -43.17 -5.06 39.19
C GLY A 34 -41.73 -5.32 38.74
N ALA A 35 -41.27 -4.73 37.63
CA ALA A 35 -39.85 -4.67 37.30
C ALA A 35 -39.08 -3.84 38.35
N PRO A 36 -37.83 -4.20 38.66
CA PRO A 36 -36.96 -3.38 39.50
C PRO A 36 -36.70 -2.02 38.85
N HIS A 37 -36.43 -1.01 39.66
CA HIS A 37 -35.93 0.27 39.12
C HIS A 37 -34.57 0.04 38.44
N PRO A 38 -34.23 0.77 37.36
CA PRO A 38 -32.94 0.64 36.69
C PRO A 38 -31.73 0.69 37.64
N ASP A 39 -31.73 1.61 38.63
CA ASP A 39 -30.71 1.68 39.69
C ASP A 39 -30.56 0.38 40.50
N GLU A 40 -31.69 -0.26 40.84
CA GLU A 40 -31.70 -1.47 41.65
C GLU A 40 -31.14 -2.66 40.85
N LEU A 41 -31.49 -2.74 39.55
CA LEU A 41 -30.95 -3.74 38.64
C LEU A 41 -29.44 -3.52 38.43
N ALA A 42 -29.01 -2.29 38.14
CA ALA A 42 -27.62 -1.94 37.97
C ALA A 42 -26.78 -2.32 39.20
N GLY A 43 -27.22 -1.93 40.39
CA GLY A 43 -26.54 -2.28 41.65
C GLY A 43 -26.46 -3.79 41.89
N ALA A 44 -27.52 -4.54 41.57
CA ALA A 44 -27.54 -6.00 41.71
C ALA A 44 -26.57 -6.67 40.72
N VAL A 45 -26.58 -6.27 39.45
CA VAL A 45 -25.70 -6.82 38.40
C VAL A 45 -24.24 -6.48 38.71
N LEU A 46 -23.92 -5.24 39.06
CA LEU A 46 -22.56 -4.83 39.43
C LEU A 46 -22.04 -5.60 40.66
N ALA A 47 -22.90 -5.88 41.65
CA ALA A 47 -22.52 -6.72 42.79
C ALA A 47 -22.24 -8.17 42.38
N LEU A 48 -23.04 -8.74 41.46
CA LEU A 48 -22.81 -10.07 40.91
C LEU A 48 -21.51 -10.13 40.11
N VAL A 49 -21.26 -9.15 39.26
CA VAL A 49 -20.04 -9.02 38.45
C VAL A 49 -18.83 -8.83 39.35
N GLY A 50 -18.89 -7.98 40.37
CA GLY A 50 -17.79 -7.80 41.33
C GLY A 50 -17.46 -9.07 42.13
N ALA A 51 -18.45 -9.93 42.37
CA ALA A 51 -18.27 -11.22 43.04
C ALA A 51 -17.79 -12.33 42.10
N ALA A 52 -18.27 -12.36 40.85
CA ALA A 52 -17.92 -13.37 39.86
C ALA A 52 -16.59 -13.08 39.14
N ARG A 53 -16.26 -11.80 38.98
CA ARG A 53 -15.09 -11.25 38.28
C ARG A 53 -14.88 -11.85 36.89
N PRO A 54 -15.88 -11.77 35.99
CA PRO A 54 -15.67 -12.14 34.59
C PRO A 54 -14.59 -11.24 33.99
N ALA A 55 -13.85 -11.77 33.02
CA ALA A 55 -12.93 -10.95 32.25
C ALA A 55 -13.72 -9.90 31.43
N VAL A 56 -13.11 -8.74 31.18
CA VAL A 56 -13.69 -7.72 30.31
C VAL A 56 -14.00 -8.33 28.93
N GLY A 57 -15.23 -8.18 28.47
CA GLY A 57 -15.72 -8.76 27.21
C GLY A 57 -16.07 -10.25 27.25
N GLU A 58 -15.94 -10.95 28.39
CA GLU A 58 -16.36 -12.35 28.53
C GLU A 58 -17.88 -12.52 28.38
N LEU A 59 -18.64 -11.55 28.91
CA LEU A 59 -20.11 -11.52 28.87
C LEU A 59 -20.56 -10.25 28.14
N PRO A 60 -20.51 -10.20 26.80
CA PRO A 60 -20.72 -8.97 26.03
C PRO A 60 -22.12 -8.36 26.20
N TRP A 61 -23.14 -9.17 26.50
CA TRP A 61 -24.52 -8.71 26.76
C TRP A 61 -24.63 -7.84 28.02
N LEU A 62 -23.62 -7.79 28.89
CA LEU A 62 -23.61 -6.87 30.03
C LEU A 62 -23.52 -5.40 29.60
N ALA A 63 -23.03 -5.13 28.39
CA ALA A 63 -22.92 -3.78 27.82
C ALA A 63 -24.28 -3.09 27.66
N ASP A 64 -25.37 -3.85 27.58
CA ASP A 64 -26.74 -3.32 27.45
C ASP A 64 -27.32 -2.83 28.78
N LEU A 65 -26.60 -3.01 29.90
CA LEU A 65 -27.04 -2.59 31.23
C LEU A 65 -27.21 -1.07 31.28
N ALA A 66 -28.44 -0.61 31.52
CA ALA A 66 -28.73 0.80 31.75
C ALA A 66 -28.01 1.30 33.01
N LEU A 67 -27.15 2.31 32.83
CA LEU A 67 -26.44 3.01 33.89
C LEU A 67 -26.74 4.52 33.80
N PRO A 68 -26.64 5.26 34.92
CA PRO A 68 -26.88 6.70 34.91
C PRO A 68 -25.77 7.45 34.17
N ASP A 69 -26.15 8.37 33.28
CA ASP A 69 -25.22 9.28 32.62
C ASP A 69 -25.01 10.58 33.41
N GLU A 70 -24.00 11.37 33.05
CA GLU A 70 -23.68 12.63 33.72
C GLU A 70 -24.73 13.75 33.54
N ASP A 71 -25.64 13.61 32.57
CA ASP A 71 -26.74 14.54 32.29
C ASP A 71 -28.02 14.19 33.09
N GLY A 72 -27.97 13.12 33.89
CA GLY A 72 -29.08 12.64 34.71
C GLY A 72 -30.08 11.74 33.98
N GLY A 73 -29.71 11.28 32.79
CA GLY A 73 -30.40 10.26 32.00
C GLY A 73 -29.87 8.86 32.25
N TRP A 74 -30.13 7.97 31.28
CA TRP A 74 -29.73 6.58 31.29
C TRP A 74 -29.17 6.21 29.92
N ALA A 75 -28.09 5.44 29.91
CA ALA A 75 -27.52 4.89 28.69
C ALA A 75 -26.98 3.47 28.92
N PRO A 76 -26.83 2.65 27.88
CA PRO A 76 -26.14 1.37 27.97
C PRO A 76 -24.73 1.54 28.53
N ALA A 77 -24.30 0.63 29.40
CA ALA A 77 -22.95 0.62 29.94
C ALA A 77 -21.87 0.66 28.84
N GLY A 78 -22.09 -0.05 27.72
CA GLY A 78 -21.19 -0.08 26.57
C GLY A 78 -21.13 1.19 25.71
N GLU A 79 -21.92 2.21 26.05
CA GLU A 79 -21.93 3.54 25.42
C GLU A 79 -21.43 4.64 26.37
N LEU A 80 -21.09 4.29 27.61
CA LEU A 80 -20.67 5.24 28.63
C LEU A 80 -19.16 5.19 28.85
N VAL A 81 -18.53 6.35 28.74
CA VAL A 81 -17.12 6.55 29.07
C VAL A 81 -16.94 6.68 30.58
N LEU A 82 -15.93 5.99 31.12
CA LEU A 82 -15.54 6.11 32.52
C LEU A 82 -14.87 7.48 32.75
N PRO A 83 -15.41 8.35 33.63
CA PRO A 83 -14.84 9.66 33.91
C PRO A 83 -13.37 9.60 34.33
N GLY A 84 -12.53 10.44 33.73
CA GLY A 84 -11.11 10.53 34.03
C GLY A 84 -10.28 9.35 33.53
N SER A 85 -10.86 8.45 32.73
CA SER A 85 -10.11 7.42 32.01
C SER A 85 -9.19 8.01 30.95
N LEU A 86 -8.31 7.18 30.38
CA LEU A 86 -7.48 7.63 29.26
C LEU A 86 -8.32 7.85 27.99
N LEU A 87 -9.39 7.08 27.81
CA LEU A 87 -10.33 7.28 26.70
C LEU A 87 -11.04 8.65 26.80
N ASP A 88 -11.55 8.99 27.99
CA ASP A 88 -12.17 10.31 28.27
C ASP A 88 -11.25 11.47 27.87
N ALA A 89 -9.94 11.33 28.11
CA ALA A 89 -8.97 12.37 27.82
C ALA A 89 -8.61 12.52 26.32
N VAL A 90 -9.05 11.63 25.43
CA VAL A 90 -8.70 11.65 23.99
C VAL A 90 -9.87 11.90 23.06
N LEU A 91 -11.10 11.67 23.52
CA LEU A 91 -12.32 11.89 22.74
C LEU A 91 -12.66 13.39 22.64
N GLU A 92 -13.40 13.75 21.59
CA GLU A 92 -14.03 15.06 21.50
C GLU A 92 -15.07 15.20 22.63
N PRO A 93 -15.05 16.29 23.42
CA PRO A 93 -15.97 16.43 24.55
C PRO A 93 -17.44 16.31 24.15
N GLY A 94 -18.17 15.41 24.81
CA GLY A 94 -19.59 15.15 24.54
C GLY A 94 -19.86 14.33 23.29
N SER A 95 -18.86 13.72 22.66
CA SER A 95 -19.04 12.81 21.53
C SER A 95 -19.64 11.46 21.93
N LEU A 96 -19.40 11.03 23.17
CA LEU A 96 -20.00 9.86 23.80
C LEU A 96 -20.58 10.27 25.16
N GLY A 97 -21.54 9.48 25.65
CA GLY A 97 -22.05 9.66 27.01
C GLY A 97 -20.96 9.37 28.04
N THR A 98 -20.99 10.09 29.16
CA THR A 98 -20.08 9.87 30.29
C THR A 98 -20.88 9.28 31.45
N LEU A 99 -20.36 8.25 32.10
CA LEU A 99 -20.98 7.68 33.31
C LEU A 99 -21.07 8.75 34.41
N ASP A 100 -22.19 8.80 35.14
CA ASP A 100 -22.33 9.70 36.28
C ASP A 100 -21.16 9.55 37.27
N ARG A 101 -20.56 10.68 37.67
CA ARG A 101 -19.32 10.70 38.46
C ARG A 101 -19.54 10.23 39.89
N ASP A 102 -20.68 10.56 40.48
CA ASP A 102 -21.01 10.18 41.85
C ASP A 102 -21.31 8.68 41.92
N PHE A 103 -22.02 8.14 40.91
CA PHE A 103 -22.23 6.72 40.72
C PHE A 103 -20.90 5.98 40.52
N ALA A 104 -20.06 6.44 39.59
CA ALA A 104 -18.76 5.82 39.30
C ALA A 104 -17.86 5.75 40.55
N ALA A 105 -17.87 6.79 41.40
CA ALA A 105 -17.07 6.83 42.63
C ALA A 105 -17.54 5.82 43.70
N GLY A 106 -18.80 5.38 43.64
CA GLY A 106 -19.39 4.40 44.56
C GLY A 106 -19.24 2.95 44.13
N VAL A 107 -18.80 2.69 42.90
CA VAL A 107 -18.75 1.35 42.30
C VAL A 107 -17.30 0.92 42.06
N ASP A 108 -17.05 -0.39 42.17
CA ASP A 108 -15.76 -0.97 41.83
C ASP A 108 -15.45 -0.81 40.33
N GLY A 109 -14.30 -0.21 40.00
CA GLY A 109 -13.93 0.08 38.61
C GLY A 109 -13.75 -1.16 37.74
N ASP A 110 -13.35 -2.30 38.30
CA ASP A 110 -13.22 -3.54 37.53
C ASP A 110 -14.60 -4.11 37.19
N ALA A 111 -15.59 -3.95 38.08
CA ALA A 111 -16.98 -4.28 37.78
C ALA A 111 -17.55 -3.38 36.67
N LEU A 112 -17.27 -2.07 36.69
CA LEU A 112 -17.69 -1.15 35.62
C LEU A 112 -17.12 -1.55 34.26
N ARG A 113 -15.82 -1.84 34.18
CA ARG A 113 -15.19 -2.35 32.95
C ARG A 113 -15.79 -3.67 32.49
N ALA A 114 -16.05 -4.58 33.43
CA ALA A 114 -16.59 -5.90 33.12
C ALA A 114 -18.04 -5.85 32.61
N VAL A 115 -18.83 -4.83 32.99
CA VAL A 115 -20.14 -4.56 32.36
C VAL A 115 -20.06 -3.73 31.08
N GLY A 116 -18.86 -3.31 30.66
CA GLY A 116 -18.66 -2.65 29.37
C GLY A 116 -18.46 -1.13 29.42
N VAL A 117 -18.45 -0.51 30.61
CA VAL A 117 -18.11 0.92 30.72
C VAL A 117 -16.70 1.16 30.16
N LEU A 118 -16.59 2.15 29.27
CA LEU A 118 -15.43 2.36 28.42
C LEU A 118 -14.33 3.11 29.15
N ASP A 119 -13.20 2.45 29.42
CA ASP A 119 -11.96 3.10 29.89
C ASP A 119 -10.83 3.09 28.85
N SER A 120 -11.06 2.39 27.73
CA SER A 120 -10.25 2.30 26.52
C SER A 120 -11.18 1.98 25.33
N PHE A 121 -10.66 1.97 24.10
CA PHE A 121 -11.44 1.67 22.90
C PHE A 121 -12.09 0.28 22.96
N ALA A 122 -13.38 0.22 22.62
CA ALA A 122 -14.12 -1.03 22.53
C ALA A 122 -13.82 -1.78 21.23
N VAL A 123 -13.91 -3.11 21.32
CA VAL A 123 -13.70 -4.02 20.19
C VAL A 123 -14.98 -4.80 19.91
N VAL A 124 -15.46 -4.73 18.67
CA VAL A 124 -16.61 -5.51 18.18
C VAL A 124 -16.15 -6.67 17.33
N ARG A 125 -16.99 -7.70 17.26
CA ARG A 125 -16.73 -8.94 16.51
C ARG A 125 -17.94 -9.28 15.66
N ALA A 126 -17.71 -9.67 14.42
CA ALA A 126 -18.75 -10.03 13.46
C ALA A 126 -18.31 -11.22 12.60
N GLN A 127 -19.25 -11.83 11.86
CA GLN A 127 -18.92 -12.82 10.83
C GLN A 127 -18.96 -12.21 9.42
N ASP A 128 -19.58 -11.04 9.27
CA ASP A 128 -19.70 -10.32 8.01
C ASP A 128 -19.41 -8.81 8.24
N PRO A 129 -18.77 -8.10 7.29
CA PRO A 129 -18.54 -6.67 7.44
C PRO A 129 -19.83 -5.85 7.63
N ASP A 130 -20.96 -6.28 7.06
CA ASP A 130 -22.24 -5.59 7.18
C ASP A 130 -22.81 -5.63 8.61
N GLU A 131 -22.32 -6.55 9.44
CA GLU A 131 -22.69 -6.68 10.86
C GLU A 131 -21.79 -5.82 11.78
N LEU A 132 -20.74 -5.18 11.24
CA LEU A 132 -19.84 -4.33 12.03
C LEU A 132 -20.46 -2.94 12.24
N ASP A 133 -20.86 -2.66 13.47
CA ASP A 133 -21.31 -1.32 13.89
C ASP A 133 -20.11 -0.41 14.22
N VAL A 134 -19.40 0.01 13.17
CA VAL A 134 -18.24 0.92 13.23
C VAL A 134 -18.22 1.87 12.03
N ASP A 135 -17.59 3.02 12.19
CA ASP A 135 -17.43 4.00 11.11
C ASP A 135 -16.65 3.42 9.91
N GLY A 136 -17.17 3.62 8.70
CA GLY A 136 -16.49 3.20 7.48
C GLY A 136 -16.36 1.69 7.26
N ALA A 137 -17.17 0.85 7.92
CA ALA A 137 -17.14 -0.61 7.73
C ALA A 137 -17.30 -1.04 6.25
N GLU A 138 -18.25 -0.44 5.53
CA GLU A 138 -18.48 -0.67 4.10
C GLU A 138 -17.25 -0.29 3.26
N SER A 139 -16.68 0.90 3.49
CA SER A 139 -15.48 1.37 2.77
C SER A 139 -14.24 0.51 3.07
N TRP A 140 -14.13 -0.03 4.27
CA TRP A 140 -13.09 -0.99 4.60
C TRP A 140 -13.26 -2.30 3.83
N ALA A 141 -14.49 -2.82 3.77
CA ALA A 141 -14.82 -4.03 3.05
C ALA A 141 -14.50 -3.88 1.55
N ASP A 142 -14.92 -2.76 0.93
CA ASP A 142 -14.60 -2.42 -0.45
C ASP A 142 -13.08 -2.40 -0.69
N ALA A 143 -12.33 -1.67 0.15
CA ALA A 143 -10.87 -1.59 0.04
C ALA A 143 -10.17 -2.94 0.23
N VAL A 144 -10.79 -3.87 0.97
CA VAL A 144 -10.31 -5.25 1.10
C VAL A 144 -10.57 -6.03 -0.18
N LEU A 145 -11.79 -5.94 -0.73
CA LEU A 145 -12.20 -6.64 -1.95
C LEU A 145 -11.40 -6.18 -3.18
N ASP A 146 -11.08 -4.89 -3.27
CA ASP A 146 -10.28 -4.31 -4.36
C ASP A 146 -8.85 -4.89 -4.44
N ARG A 147 -8.35 -5.50 -3.36
CA ARG A 147 -7.04 -6.15 -3.31
C ARG A 147 -7.07 -7.61 -3.74
N LEU A 148 -8.26 -8.18 -3.95
CA LEU A 148 -8.42 -9.53 -4.46
C LEU A 148 -8.35 -9.54 -6.00
N PRO A 149 -8.01 -10.68 -6.62
CA PRO A 149 -8.08 -10.80 -8.07
C PRO A 149 -9.48 -10.44 -8.58
N HIS A 150 -9.56 -9.67 -9.67
CA HIS A 150 -10.83 -9.17 -10.21
C HIS A 150 -11.81 -10.29 -10.61
N ASP A 151 -11.30 -11.48 -10.91
CA ASP A 151 -12.08 -12.68 -11.26
C ASP A 151 -12.28 -13.64 -10.08
N ALA A 152 -11.87 -13.27 -8.86
CA ALA A 152 -12.08 -14.07 -7.66
C ALA A 152 -13.58 -14.17 -7.34
N PRO A 153 -14.07 -15.35 -6.88
CA PRO A 153 -15.41 -15.44 -6.33
C PRO A 153 -15.53 -14.60 -5.05
N PRO A 154 -16.76 -14.25 -4.62
CA PRO A 154 -16.97 -13.61 -3.32
C PRO A 154 -16.26 -14.39 -2.21
N PRO A 155 -15.41 -13.75 -1.39
CA PRO A 155 -14.62 -14.46 -0.40
C PRO A 155 -15.48 -14.90 0.78
N GLU A 156 -15.05 -15.94 1.47
CA GLU A 156 -15.57 -16.26 2.81
C GLU A 156 -14.83 -15.41 3.84
N TRP A 157 -15.57 -14.56 4.57
CA TRP A 157 -15.00 -13.73 5.63
C TRP A 157 -14.60 -14.59 6.84
N PRO A 158 -13.37 -14.42 7.39
CA PRO A 158 -13.04 -14.97 8.69
C PRO A 158 -13.79 -14.19 9.79
N ALA A 159 -13.70 -14.64 11.04
CA ALA A 159 -14.18 -13.83 12.16
C ALA A 159 -13.50 -12.45 12.14
N LEU A 160 -14.32 -11.41 12.09
CA LEU A 160 -13.88 -10.03 11.96
C LEU A 160 -13.77 -9.38 13.33
N VAL A 161 -12.83 -8.44 13.44
CA VAL A 161 -12.59 -7.66 14.65
C VAL A 161 -12.39 -6.21 14.23
N ALA A 162 -13.18 -5.30 14.80
CA ALA A 162 -13.10 -3.87 14.54
C ALA A 162 -13.09 -3.08 15.85
N VAL A 163 -12.64 -1.83 15.77
CA VAL A 163 -12.52 -0.93 16.91
C VAL A 163 -13.55 0.19 16.73
N ARG A 164 -14.36 0.43 17.76
CA ARG A 164 -15.41 1.46 17.71
C ARG A 164 -14.84 2.86 17.91
N ASP A 165 -15.62 3.86 17.46
CA ASP A 165 -15.53 5.25 17.89
C ASP A 165 -14.18 5.93 17.60
N LEU A 166 -13.47 5.49 16.55
CA LEU A 166 -12.20 6.08 16.13
C LEU A 166 -12.38 7.50 15.58
N GLU A 167 -13.51 7.77 14.95
CA GLU A 167 -13.91 9.06 14.38
C GLU A 167 -14.20 10.13 15.45
N LEU A 168 -14.39 9.71 16.70
CA LEU A 168 -14.68 10.59 17.83
C LEU A 168 -13.40 11.11 18.52
N VAL A 169 -12.21 10.68 18.09
CA VAL A 169 -10.93 11.05 18.69
C VAL A 169 -10.50 12.47 18.32
N ALA A 170 -10.24 13.28 19.35
CA ALA A 170 -9.68 14.63 19.23
C ALA A 170 -8.14 14.69 19.43
N ASP A 171 -7.58 13.82 20.28
CA ASP A 171 -6.13 13.78 20.60
C ASP A 171 -5.47 12.47 20.14
N TRP A 172 -5.17 12.38 18.84
CA TRP A 172 -4.48 11.23 18.23
C TRP A 172 -3.14 10.86 18.87
N PRO A 173 -2.23 11.81 19.18
CA PRO A 173 -0.99 11.50 19.89
C PRO A 173 -1.19 10.70 21.19
N ARG A 174 -2.27 10.95 21.94
CA ARG A 174 -2.60 10.18 23.15
C ARG A 174 -3.41 8.91 22.87
N ALA A 175 -4.21 8.88 21.81
CA ALA A 175 -5.00 7.71 21.44
C ALA A 175 -4.16 6.55 20.89
N LEU A 176 -3.12 6.85 20.09
CA LEU A 176 -2.30 5.83 19.42
C LEU A 176 -1.64 4.83 20.40
N PRO A 177 -1.05 5.24 21.54
CA PRO A 177 -0.58 4.30 22.56
C PRO A 177 -1.69 3.41 23.13
N LEU A 178 -2.92 3.92 23.32
CA LEU A 178 -4.05 3.11 23.78
C LEU A 178 -4.38 2.02 22.76
N LEU A 179 -4.47 2.40 21.48
CA LEU A 179 -4.72 1.48 20.37
C LEU A 179 -3.62 0.41 20.24
N ALA A 180 -2.36 0.76 20.50
CA ALA A 180 -1.25 -0.19 20.48
C ALA A 180 -1.36 -1.28 21.57
N THR A 181 -2.06 -0.99 22.67
CA THR A 181 -2.30 -1.95 23.77
C THR A 181 -3.50 -2.87 23.56
N LEU A 182 -4.31 -2.64 22.51
CA LEU A 182 -5.46 -3.48 22.21
C LEU A 182 -5.06 -4.95 21.96
N PRO A 183 -6.01 -5.89 22.16
CA PRO A 183 -5.80 -7.31 21.86
C PRO A 183 -5.21 -7.52 20.46
N ALA A 184 -4.36 -8.53 20.32
CA ALA A 184 -3.62 -8.77 19.08
C ALA A 184 -4.55 -8.97 17.88
N GLU A 185 -5.72 -9.56 18.08
CA GLU A 185 -6.74 -9.77 17.05
C GLU A 185 -7.32 -8.46 16.49
N ALA A 186 -7.43 -7.39 17.29
CA ALA A 186 -7.92 -6.09 16.83
C ALA A 186 -6.89 -5.34 15.97
N ARG A 187 -5.61 -5.71 16.09
CA ARG A 187 -4.47 -5.16 15.32
C ARG A 187 -4.01 -6.11 14.21
N ALA A 188 -4.66 -7.25 14.06
CA ALA A 188 -4.28 -8.28 13.11
C ALA A 188 -4.76 -7.95 11.69
N ASP A 189 -4.10 -8.57 10.72
CA ASP A 189 -4.53 -8.55 9.34
C ASP A 189 -5.54 -9.64 9.07
N VAL A 190 -6.35 -9.39 8.04
CA VAL A 190 -7.33 -10.34 7.56
C VAL A 190 -6.71 -11.11 6.39
N VAL A 191 -6.97 -12.41 6.32
CA VAL A 191 -6.51 -13.28 5.23
C VAL A 191 -7.72 -13.81 4.48
N LEU A 192 -7.85 -13.43 3.20
CA LEU A 192 -8.97 -13.77 2.32
C LEU A 192 -8.42 -14.36 1.02
N GLY A 193 -8.87 -15.56 0.65
CA GLY A 193 -8.40 -16.21 -0.60
C GLY A 193 -6.87 -16.40 -0.68
N GLY A 194 -6.17 -16.43 0.45
CA GLY A 194 -4.71 -16.48 0.51
C GLY A 194 -3.99 -15.13 0.41
N VAL A 195 -4.73 -14.03 0.25
CA VAL A 195 -4.23 -12.66 0.24
C VAL A 195 -4.32 -12.08 1.66
N THR A 196 -3.22 -11.49 2.15
CA THR A 196 -3.21 -10.78 3.43
C THR A 196 -3.53 -9.31 3.19
N VAL A 197 -4.59 -8.80 3.82
CA VAL A 197 -5.06 -7.41 3.68
C VAL A 197 -5.10 -6.72 5.05
N PRO A 198 -5.01 -5.38 5.10
CA PRO A 198 -5.17 -4.64 6.36
C PRO A 198 -6.47 -4.97 7.08
N GLY A 199 -6.37 -5.33 8.36
CA GLY A 199 -7.53 -5.36 9.25
C GLY A 199 -8.11 -3.96 9.46
N TYR A 200 -9.35 -3.88 9.95
CA TYR A 200 -10.12 -2.64 10.06
C TYR A 200 -9.34 -1.51 10.74
N LEU A 201 -8.75 -1.77 11.93
CA LEU A 201 -8.01 -0.75 12.67
C LEU A 201 -6.84 -0.18 11.86
N ARG A 202 -6.05 -1.04 11.19
CA ARG A 202 -4.91 -0.56 10.41
C ARG A 202 -5.39 0.24 9.21
N TRP A 203 -6.40 -0.25 8.48
CA TRP A 203 -6.96 0.47 7.34
C TRP A 203 -7.50 1.85 7.76
N TRP A 204 -8.26 1.92 8.85
CA TRP A 204 -8.84 3.17 9.33
C TRP A 204 -7.72 4.15 9.69
N LEU A 205 -6.75 3.72 10.50
CA LEU A 205 -5.62 4.56 10.88
C LEU A 205 -4.77 5.01 9.68
N SER A 206 -4.54 4.13 8.69
CA SER A 206 -3.71 4.46 7.53
C SER A 206 -4.37 5.47 6.60
N THR A 207 -5.70 5.46 6.52
CA THR A 207 -6.49 6.29 5.60
C THR A 207 -6.98 7.61 6.22
N HIS A 208 -6.82 7.78 7.54
CA HIS A 208 -7.20 8.97 8.28
C HIS A 208 -6.01 9.81 8.75
N ARG A 209 -6.25 11.09 9.03
CA ARG A 209 -5.22 12.09 9.36
C ARG A 209 -4.79 12.02 10.82
N VAL A 210 -4.23 10.88 11.23
CA VAL A 210 -3.89 10.58 12.63
C VAL A 210 -2.49 11.04 13.04
N LEU A 211 -1.64 11.48 12.09
CA LEU A 211 -0.26 11.91 12.37
C LEU A 211 -0.06 13.40 12.07
N GLY A 212 -0.41 14.28 13.02
CA GLY A 212 -0.20 15.73 12.85
C GLY A 212 -0.90 16.30 11.62
N GLY A 213 -2.07 15.75 11.27
CA GLY A 213 -2.83 16.11 10.07
C GLY A 213 -2.44 15.34 8.80
N ALA A 214 -1.46 14.43 8.85
CA ALA A 214 -1.08 13.56 7.75
C ALA A 214 -1.72 12.16 7.89
N ARG A 215 -2.01 11.56 6.73
CA ARG A 215 -2.38 10.14 6.63
C ARG A 215 -1.12 9.27 6.62
N PRO A 216 -1.06 8.18 7.39
CA PRO A 216 0.09 7.28 7.39
C PRO A 216 0.39 6.64 6.03
N ASP A 217 -0.62 6.33 5.21
CA ASP A 217 -0.43 5.82 3.84
C ASP A 217 0.13 6.87 2.86
N ARG A 218 0.15 8.15 3.26
CA ARG A 218 0.78 9.26 2.54
C ARG A 218 2.16 9.63 3.09
N LEU A 219 2.73 8.77 3.93
CA LEU A 219 4.10 8.80 4.43
C LEU A 219 4.85 7.54 3.98
N ARG A 220 6.16 7.50 4.22
CA ARG A 220 6.98 6.28 4.05
C ARG A 220 7.54 5.79 5.38
N HIS A 221 7.84 4.51 5.45
CA HIS A 221 8.68 3.97 6.52
C HIS A 221 10.02 4.74 6.56
N PRO A 222 10.53 5.13 7.75
CA PRO A 222 11.75 5.93 7.87
C PRO A 222 12.97 5.25 7.22
N ASP A 223 13.08 3.93 7.34
CA ASP A 223 14.13 3.10 6.70
C ASP A 223 13.89 2.83 5.20
N GLY A 224 12.69 3.11 4.69
CA GLY A 224 12.34 2.89 3.28
C GLY A 224 13.06 3.90 2.38
N THR A 225 13.90 3.41 1.46
CA THR A 225 14.71 4.28 0.58
C THR A 225 14.10 4.53 -0.79
N GLU A 226 13.21 3.66 -1.27
CA GLU A 226 12.63 3.77 -2.62
C GLU A 226 11.72 5.00 -2.76
N LEU A 227 10.95 5.27 -1.71
CA LEU A 227 9.96 6.35 -1.64
C LEU A 227 10.56 7.71 -1.22
N GLN A 228 11.87 7.77 -0.98
CA GLN A 228 12.55 9.00 -0.57
C GLN A 228 12.42 10.09 -1.64
N GLY A 229 11.94 11.26 -1.22
CA GLY A 229 11.68 12.42 -2.09
C GLY A 229 10.26 12.46 -2.66
N LEU A 230 9.55 11.31 -2.67
CA LEU A 230 8.14 11.21 -3.03
C LEU A 230 7.24 11.23 -1.80
N TYR A 231 7.69 10.68 -0.67
CA TYR A 231 6.98 10.64 0.60
C TYR A 231 7.88 11.12 1.74
N GLU A 232 7.29 11.85 2.68
CA GLU A 232 7.94 12.22 3.93
C GLU A 232 8.02 11.01 4.87
N PRO A 233 9.09 10.87 5.67
CA PRO A 233 9.19 9.79 6.63
C PRO A 233 8.12 9.92 7.72
N ALA A 234 7.53 8.79 8.09
CA ALA A 234 6.77 8.68 9.32
C ALA A 234 7.69 8.85 10.55
N PRO A 235 7.13 9.22 11.72
CA PRO A 235 7.89 9.25 12.97
C PRO A 235 8.55 7.90 13.26
N ASP A 236 9.80 7.94 13.71
CA ASP A 236 10.62 6.76 14.03
C ASP A 236 10.31 6.25 15.45
N ASP A 237 9.10 5.73 15.62
CA ASP A 237 8.62 5.08 16.85
C ASP A 237 8.21 3.63 16.54
N PRO A 238 8.88 2.61 17.12
CA PRO A 238 8.60 1.21 16.80
C PRO A 238 7.17 0.74 17.06
N GLU A 239 6.51 1.23 18.12
CA GLU A 239 5.13 0.84 18.43
C GLU A 239 4.17 1.42 17.40
N LEU A 240 4.39 2.69 17.05
CA LEU A 240 3.63 3.39 16.02
C LEU A 240 3.83 2.77 14.63
N LEU A 241 5.08 2.46 14.27
CA LEU A 241 5.42 1.81 13.00
C LEU A 241 4.80 0.40 12.92
N GLY A 242 4.78 -0.34 14.03
CA GLY A 242 4.12 -1.64 14.11
C GLY A 242 2.60 -1.57 13.90
N LEU A 243 1.97 -0.51 14.41
CA LEU A 243 0.52 -0.26 14.28
C LEU A 243 0.14 0.24 12.88
N LEU A 244 0.85 1.25 12.37
CA LEU A 244 0.49 1.94 11.13
C LEU A 244 1.04 1.27 9.87
N ARG A 245 2.21 0.63 9.97
CA ARG A 245 2.94 0.00 8.86
C ARG A 245 2.98 0.86 7.58
N PRO A 246 3.53 2.10 7.64
CA PRO A 246 3.65 2.93 6.46
C PRO A 246 4.49 2.20 5.37
N PRO A 247 4.22 2.44 4.08
CA PRO A 247 4.89 1.73 2.99
C PRO A 247 6.41 1.96 3.01
N ALA A 248 7.19 0.91 2.82
CA ALA A 248 8.66 0.98 2.81
C ALA A 248 9.24 0.95 1.39
N THR A 249 8.51 0.31 0.47
CA THR A 249 8.89 0.08 -0.92
C THR A 249 7.82 0.61 -1.86
N VAL A 250 8.14 0.70 -3.15
CA VAL A 250 7.13 0.98 -4.17
C VAL A 250 6.13 -0.17 -4.28
N ASP A 251 6.52 -1.43 -4.06
CA ASP A 251 5.58 -2.56 -4.12
C ASP A 251 4.48 -2.43 -3.06
N ASP A 252 4.83 -2.00 -1.84
CA ASP A 252 3.84 -1.77 -0.78
C ASP A 252 2.76 -0.75 -1.19
N VAL A 253 3.15 0.28 -1.96
CA VAL A 253 2.24 1.31 -2.48
C VAL A 253 1.38 0.78 -3.62
N LEU A 254 1.93 -0.09 -4.47
CA LEU A 254 1.25 -0.65 -5.64
C LEU A 254 0.26 -1.77 -5.31
N LEU A 255 0.20 -2.23 -4.05
CA LEU A 255 -0.82 -3.19 -3.57
C LEU A 255 -2.22 -2.57 -3.48
N ASP A 256 -2.33 -1.25 -3.63
CA ASP A 256 -3.55 -0.49 -3.44
C ASP A 256 -3.73 0.51 -4.59
N VAL A 257 -4.88 0.45 -5.26
CA VAL A 257 -5.14 1.25 -6.48
C VAL A 257 -5.09 2.75 -6.17
N ASP A 258 -5.74 3.19 -5.10
CA ASP A 258 -5.72 4.60 -4.67
C ASP A 258 -4.32 5.11 -4.34
N SER A 259 -3.48 4.24 -3.79
CA SER A 259 -2.09 4.56 -3.47
C SER A 259 -1.19 4.56 -4.71
N ALA A 260 -1.44 3.70 -5.69
CA ALA A 260 -0.80 3.76 -7.00
C ALA A 260 -1.17 5.05 -7.77
N ILE A 261 -2.42 5.50 -7.69
CA ILE A 261 -2.86 6.77 -8.26
C ILE A 261 -2.18 7.97 -7.55
N ASP A 262 -2.16 8.01 -6.22
CA ASP A 262 -1.42 9.05 -5.47
C ASP A 262 0.08 9.06 -5.81
N LEU A 263 0.69 7.89 -6.04
CA LEU A 263 2.09 7.79 -6.49
C LEU A 263 2.28 8.38 -7.90
N LEU A 264 1.36 8.09 -8.83
CA LEU A 264 1.38 8.66 -10.17
C LEU A 264 1.29 10.20 -10.14
N ASP A 265 0.37 10.74 -9.34
CA ASP A 265 0.23 12.18 -9.13
C ASP A 265 1.50 12.81 -8.54
N ARG A 266 2.08 12.19 -7.52
CA ARG A 266 3.33 12.66 -6.88
C ARG A 266 4.52 12.68 -7.84
N LEU A 267 4.55 11.77 -8.81
CA LEU A 267 5.59 11.80 -9.84
C LEU A 267 5.49 13.08 -10.70
N GLY A 268 4.29 13.63 -10.90
CA GLY A 268 4.06 14.88 -11.62
C GLY A 268 4.37 16.16 -10.82
N ASP A 269 4.55 16.08 -9.50
CA ASP A 269 4.78 17.24 -8.63
C ASP A 269 6.22 17.80 -8.71
N PRO A 270 6.45 19.01 -9.26
CA PRO A 270 7.80 19.58 -9.38
C PRO A 270 8.51 19.81 -8.04
N ALA A 271 7.79 19.86 -6.91
CA ALA A 271 8.39 20.02 -5.58
C ALA A 271 9.01 18.72 -5.04
N ARG A 272 8.67 17.57 -5.64
CA ARG A 272 9.15 16.25 -5.25
C ARG A 272 10.35 15.82 -6.07
N SER A 273 11.04 14.80 -5.58
CA SER A 273 12.13 14.14 -6.31
C SER A 273 12.00 12.63 -6.18
N VAL A 274 12.69 11.89 -7.04
CA VAL A 274 12.69 10.42 -7.04
C VAL A 274 14.10 9.87 -7.18
N ARG A 275 14.37 8.75 -6.52
CA ARG A 275 15.65 8.05 -6.66
C ARG A 275 15.87 7.62 -8.12
N PRO A 276 17.06 7.80 -8.71
CA PRO A 276 17.34 7.39 -10.10
C PRO A 276 17.06 5.91 -10.37
N ALA A 277 17.33 5.04 -9.40
CA ALA A 277 17.08 3.61 -9.51
C ALA A 277 15.59 3.26 -9.62
N VAL A 278 14.73 4.03 -8.93
CA VAL A 278 13.28 3.85 -8.93
C VAL A 278 12.66 4.43 -10.19
N LEU A 279 13.07 5.64 -10.59
CA LEU A 279 12.56 6.30 -11.80
C LEU A 279 12.73 5.45 -13.05
N ARG A 280 13.79 4.64 -13.12
CA ARG A 280 14.06 3.74 -14.25
C ARG A 280 12.89 2.78 -14.54
N THR A 281 12.14 2.36 -13.52
CA THR A 281 11.14 1.28 -13.63
C THR A 281 9.75 1.65 -13.12
N ILE A 282 9.61 2.75 -12.36
CA ILE A 282 8.36 3.07 -11.66
C ILE A 282 7.15 3.22 -12.59
N TYR A 283 7.31 3.84 -13.76
CA TYR A 283 6.20 4.00 -14.70
C TYR A 283 5.71 2.67 -15.28
N ALA A 284 6.62 1.74 -15.58
CA ALA A 284 6.23 0.40 -16.04
C ALA A 284 5.50 -0.38 -14.95
N ARG A 285 5.90 -0.21 -13.69
CA ARG A 285 5.24 -0.86 -12.54
C ARG A 285 3.86 -0.26 -12.28
N LEU A 286 3.72 1.07 -12.36
CA LEU A 286 2.43 1.75 -12.28
C LEU A 286 1.50 1.34 -13.42
N ALA A 287 2.01 1.25 -14.66
CA ALA A 287 1.22 0.81 -15.80
C ALA A 287 0.70 -0.62 -15.63
N ALA A 288 1.48 -1.50 -15.00
CA ALA A 288 1.02 -2.86 -14.68
C ALA A 288 0.02 -2.88 -13.51
N ALA A 289 0.23 -2.08 -12.47
CA ALA A 289 -0.64 -2.03 -11.29
C ALA A 289 -2.00 -1.38 -11.58
N LEU A 290 -2.05 -0.47 -12.54
CA LEU A 290 -3.25 0.28 -12.95
C LEU A 290 -3.84 -0.24 -14.28
N ASP A 291 -3.42 -1.42 -14.74
CA ASP A 291 -3.95 -2.01 -15.97
C ASP A 291 -5.45 -2.27 -15.85
N GLY A 292 -6.22 -1.79 -16.83
CA GLY A 292 -7.69 -1.88 -16.83
C GLY A 292 -8.40 -0.90 -15.88
N ILE A 293 -7.69 -0.06 -15.13
CA ILE A 293 -8.27 0.98 -14.29
C ILE A 293 -8.36 2.29 -15.09
N ASP A 294 -9.51 2.96 -15.01
CA ASP A 294 -9.71 4.27 -15.65
C ASP A 294 -9.04 5.37 -14.81
N VAL A 295 -7.77 5.66 -15.13
CA VAL A 295 -6.95 6.67 -14.45
C VAL A 295 -6.67 7.83 -15.39
N ALA A 296 -6.91 9.06 -14.92
CA ALA A 296 -6.54 10.24 -15.67
C ALA A 296 -5.01 10.37 -15.78
N PRO A 297 -4.46 10.62 -16.98
CA PRO A 297 -3.03 10.85 -17.12
C PRO A 297 -2.61 12.14 -16.40
N PRO A 298 -1.39 12.19 -15.82
CA PRO A 298 -0.95 13.36 -15.07
C PRO A 298 -0.59 14.53 -16.00
N ASP A 299 -0.87 15.77 -15.56
CA ASP A 299 -0.52 17.01 -16.28
C ASP A 299 1.00 17.14 -16.57
N ARG A 300 1.83 16.46 -15.77
CA ARG A 300 3.28 16.47 -15.88
C ARG A 300 3.85 15.10 -15.57
N VAL A 301 4.92 14.76 -16.28
CA VAL A 301 5.64 13.49 -16.09
C VAL A 301 7.07 13.74 -15.64
N ARG A 302 7.57 12.87 -14.76
CA ARG A 302 8.95 12.85 -14.26
C ARG A 302 9.89 12.32 -15.33
N VAL A 303 10.73 13.18 -15.87
CA VAL A 303 11.70 12.83 -16.92
C VAL A 303 13.14 12.73 -16.40
N ALA A 304 13.38 13.22 -15.18
CA ALA A 304 14.64 13.06 -14.45
C ALA A 304 14.35 13.08 -12.93
N PRO A 305 15.27 12.62 -12.07
CA PRO A 305 15.09 12.56 -10.62
C PRO A 305 14.46 13.80 -9.97
N ASP A 306 14.79 14.98 -10.46
CA ASP A 306 14.43 16.29 -9.92
C ASP A 306 13.62 17.14 -10.92
N ARG A 307 13.19 16.57 -12.05
CA ARG A 307 12.57 17.34 -13.14
C ARG A 307 11.34 16.67 -13.73
N VAL A 308 10.26 17.45 -13.82
CA VAL A 308 9.03 17.10 -14.54
C VAL A 308 8.91 17.90 -15.84
N ALA A 309 8.14 17.39 -16.79
CA ALA A 309 7.80 18.06 -18.04
C ALA A 309 6.31 17.89 -18.35
N GLY A 310 5.67 18.91 -18.93
CA GLY A 310 4.28 18.82 -19.40
C GLY A 310 4.14 18.21 -20.80
N GLU A 311 5.22 18.25 -21.58
CA GLU A 311 5.33 17.53 -22.85
C GLU A 311 6.57 16.65 -22.81
N ALA A 312 6.40 15.38 -23.15
CA ALA A 312 7.46 14.39 -23.17
C ALA A 312 7.15 13.30 -24.20
N VAL A 313 8.08 12.37 -24.35
CA VAL A 313 7.91 11.21 -25.22
C VAL A 313 8.44 9.96 -24.52
N VAL A 314 7.78 8.83 -24.73
CA VAL A 314 8.24 7.55 -24.22
C VAL A 314 9.24 6.95 -25.20
N LEU A 315 10.46 6.64 -24.73
CA LEU A 315 11.48 6.02 -25.57
C LEU A 315 11.24 4.52 -25.69
N ASP A 316 10.69 4.11 -26.84
CA ASP A 316 10.44 2.72 -27.24
C ASP A 316 11.66 2.05 -27.86
N ALA A 317 12.54 2.83 -28.51
CA ALA A 317 13.75 2.30 -29.10
C ALA A 317 14.99 3.20 -28.88
N PRO A 318 16.12 2.65 -28.40
CA PRO A 318 17.27 3.44 -27.96
C PRO A 318 18.00 4.19 -29.07
N TYR A 319 17.89 3.74 -30.33
CA TYR A 319 18.49 4.44 -31.48
C TYR A 319 17.74 5.72 -31.88
N LEU A 320 16.51 5.92 -31.38
CA LEU A 320 15.71 7.12 -31.64
C LEU A 320 16.10 8.29 -30.75
N GLN A 321 16.70 8.03 -29.59
CA GLN A 321 17.02 9.05 -28.59
C GLN A 321 17.77 10.28 -29.15
N PRO A 322 18.78 10.15 -30.04
CA PRO A 322 19.47 11.32 -30.61
C PRO A 322 18.60 12.19 -31.54
N LEU A 323 17.48 11.65 -32.02
CA LEU A 323 16.57 12.30 -32.97
C LEU A 323 15.37 12.95 -32.28
N VAL A 324 15.24 12.76 -30.97
CA VAL A 324 14.17 13.33 -30.15
C VAL A 324 14.66 14.62 -29.49
N ASP A 325 13.90 15.71 -29.63
CA ASP A 325 14.18 16.99 -28.96
C ASP A 325 13.42 17.16 -27.64
N SER A 326 12.33 16.40 -27.46
CA SER A 326 11.51 16.41 -26.24
C SER A 326 12.18 15.65 -25.09
N PRO A 327 11.85 15.99 -23.83
CA PRO A 327 12.24 15.16 -22.70
C PRO A 327 11.76 13.72 -22.84
N VAL A 328 12.61 12.76 -22.46
CA VAL A 328 12.33 11.33 -22.57
C VAL A 328 11.88 10.77 -21.22
N VAL A 329 10.80 9.99 -21.23
CA VAL A 329 10.32 9.21 -20.08
C VAL A 329 10.97 7.82 -20.08
N PRO A 330 11.53 7.35 -18.95
CA PRO A 330 12.01 5.98 -18.81
C PRO A 330 10.86 4.96 -18.88
N ALA A 331 10.86 4.13 -19.92
CA ALA A 331 9.81 3.15 -20.18
C ALA A 331 9.85 1.89 -19.30
N GLY A 332 10.92 1.67 -18.52
CA GLY A 332 11.05 0.48 -17.67
C GLY A 332 10.99 -0.88 -18.37
N GLY A 333 11.08 -0.92 -19.72
CA GLY A 333 10.91 -2.13 -20.52
C GLY A 333 9.48 -2.36 -21.05
N ALA A 334 8.53 -1.48 -20.73
CA ALA A 334 7.14 -1.56 -21.17
C ALA A 334 6.68 -0.24 -21.85
N PRO A 335 7.31 0.18 -22.96
CA PRO A 335 7.06 1.50 -23.55
C PRO A 335 5.61 1.72 -23.98
N GLY A 336 4.92 0.71 -24.52
CA GLY A 336 3.50 0.81 -24.90
C GLY A 336 2.61 1.11 -23.70
N ALA A 337 2.64 0.24 -22.68
CA ALA A 337 1.84 0.42 -21.48
C ALA A 337 2.14 1.74 -20.74
N VAL A 338 3.42 2.18 -20.75
CA VAL A 338 3.80 3.49 -20.18
C VAL A 338 3.27 4.66 -21.02
N ALA A 339 3.29 4.55 -22.35
CA ALA A 339 2.70 5.55 -23.23
C ALA A 339 1.19 5.66 -23.03
N ASP A 340 0.50 4.53 -22.93
CA ASP A 340 -0.95 4.46 -22.68
C ASP A 340 -1.31 5.07 -21.32
N LEU A 341 -0.61 4.69 -20.23
CA LEU A 341 -0.85 5.24 -18.88
C LEU A 341 -0.65 6.76 -18.82
N LEU A 342 0.36 7.27 -19.51
CA LEU A 342 0.75 8.69 -19.44
C LEU A 342 0.11 9.55 -20.53
N ASP A 343 -0.65 8.96 -21.45
CA ASP A 343 -1.15 9.60 -22.68
C ASP A 343 -0.04 10.35 -23.45
N LEU A 344 1.07 9.66 -23.68
CA LEU A 344 2.24 10.21 -24.38
C LEU A 344 2.55 9.44 -25.66
N PRO A 345 3.02 10.12 -26.72
CA PRO A 345 3.45 9.42 -27.92
C PRO A 345 4.70 8.57 -27.68
N LEU A 346 4.87 7.52 -28.48
CA LEU A 346 6.13 6.80 -28.58
C LEU A 346 7.12 7.58 -29.46
N ALA A 347 8.42 7.47 -29.18
CA ALA A 347 9.44 8.12 -30.01
C ALA A 347 9.39 7.61 -31.46
N GLY A 348 9.10 6.33 -31.68
CA GLY A 348 8.95 5.73 -33.01
C GLY A 348 7.78 6.29 -33.83
N GLU A 349 6.76 6.85 -33.19
CA GLU A 349 5.61 7.47 -33.87
C GLU A 349 5.95 8.88 -34.38
N LEU A 350 6.78 9.61 -33.64
CA LEU A 350 7.20 10.97 -33.96
C LEU A 350 8.37 11.00 -34.94
N VAL A 351 9.33 10.08 -34.79
CA VAL A 351 10.57 10.09 -35.56
C VAL A 351 10.42 9.27 -36.84
N ARG A 352 10.43 9.96 -37.99
CA ARG A 352 10.56 9.34 -39.31
C ARG A 352 11.88 9.75 -39.93
N ALA A 353 12.87 8.87 -39.86
CA ALA A 353 14.21 9.16 -40.35
C ALA A 353 14.80 7.99 -41.15
N THR A 354 15.65 8.32 -42.11
CA THR A 354 16.38 7.36 -42.93
C THR A 354 17.86 7.68 -42.94
N VAL A 355 18.68 6.65 -43.14
CA VAL A 355 20.13 6.78 -43.31
C VAL A 355 20.42 7.57 -44.57
N SER A 356 21.30 8.57 -44.44
CA SER A 356 21.78 9.40 -45.53
C SER A 356 23.20 9.01 -45.91
N GLY A 357 23.49 8.96 -47.21
CA GLY A 357 24.82 8.60 -47.72
C GLY A 357 24.99 7.10 -48.00
N ARG A 358 26.17 6.74 -48.50
CA ARG A 358 26.56 5.34 -48.77
C ARG A 358 27.60 4.92 -47.72
N PRO A 359 27.58 3.65 -47.28
CA PRO A 359 28.61 3.17 -46.36
C PRO A 359 29.97 3.08 -47.04
N ASP A 360 31.03 3.29 -46.25
CA ASP A 360 32.41 3.10 -46.68
C ASP A 360 32.75 1.61 -46.82
N ARG A 361 32.17 0.78 -45.96
CA ARG A 361 32.33 -0.68 -45.98
C ARG A 361 31.01 -1.36 -45.67
N GLN A 362 30.71 -2.44 -46.39
CA GLN A 362 29.66 -3.38 -46.05
C GLN A 362 30.28 -4.77 -45.98
N LEU A 363 30.03 -5.48 -44.87
CA LEU A 363 30.59 -6.79 -44.61
C LEU A 363 29.68 -7.61 -43.70
N PRO A 364 29.76 -8.94 -43.73
CA PRO A 364 29.09 -9.79 -42.76
C PRO A 364 29.54 -9.47 -41.33
N TRP A 365 28.61 -9.52 -40.38
CA TRP A 365 28.91 -9.34 -38.95
C TRP A 365 30.04 -10.27 -38.47
N ALA A 366 30.06 -11.51 -38.95
CA ALA A 366 31.07 -12.52 -38.61
C ALA A 366 32.51 -12.13 -38.99
N GLN A 367 32.69 -11.21 -39.93
CA GLN A 367 34.02 -10.79 -40.41
C GLN A 367 34.59 -9.61 -39.63
N LEU A 368 33.84 -9.05 -38.67
CA LEU A 368 34.36 -7.99 -37.82
C LEU A 368 35.34 -8.54 -36.78
N PRO A 369 36.44 -7.81 -36.48
CA PRO A 369 37.27 -8.11 -35.33
C PRO A 369 36.43 -8.17 -34.05
N GLY A 370 36.60 -9.22 -33.25
CA GLY A 370 35.81 -9.42 -32.01
C GLY A 370 34.47 -10.13 -32.21
N ALA A 371 34.05 -10.41 -33.45
CA ALA A 371 32.77 -11.07 -33.75
C ALA A 371 32.62 -12.45 -33.10
N ALA A 372 33.70 -13.24 -33.03
CA ALA A 372 33.67 -14.56 -32.40
C ALA A 372 33.36 -14.49 -30.89
N LEU A 373 33.99 -13.56 -30.17
CA LEU A 373 33.72 -13.32 -28.75
C LEU A 373 32.30 -12.76 -28.55
N ALA A 374 31.87 -11.81 -29.39
CA ALA A 374 30.52 -11.27 -29.35
C ALA A 374 29.45 -12.36 -29.61
N ALA A 375 29.70 -13.29 -30.53
CA ALA A 375 28.82 -14.43 -30.79
C ALA A 375 28.74 -15.35 -29.56
N ALA A 376 29.89 -15.67 -28.95
CA ALA A 376 29.94 -16.49 -27.74
C ALA A 376 29.15 -15.86 -26.58
N ARG A 377 29.29 -14.55 -26.35
CA ARG A 377 28.53 -13.80 -25.34
C ARG A 377 27.02 -13.74 -25.60
N LEU A 378 26.59 -13.98 -26.84
CA LEU A 378 25.17 -14.14 -27.21
C LEU A 378 24.72 -15.61 -27.24
N GLY A 379 25.58 -16.56 -26.88
CA GLY A 379 25.31 -18.00 -26.95
C GLY A 379 25.17 -18.52 -28.39
N ARG A 380 25.85 -17.89 -29.36
CA ARG A 380 25.81 -18.24 -30.79
C ARG A 380 27.16 -18.74 -31.28
N SER A 381 27.13 -19.63 -32.26
CA SER A 381 28.35 -20.11 -32.93
C SER A 381 28.98 -19.04 -33.84
N GLU A 382 28.15 -18.19 -34.43
CA GLU A 382 28.57 -17.11 -35.34
C GLU A 382 27.49 -16.01 -35.38
N LEU A 383 27.88 -14.79 -35.79
CA LEU A 383 26.95 -13.68 -36.02
C LEU A 383 26.38 -13.74 -37.44
N SER A 384 25.08 -13.48 -37.58
CA SER A 384 24.38 -13.46 -38.87
C SER A 384 24.00 -12.05 -39.32
N GLY A 385 23.91 -11.88 -40.64
CA GLY A 385 23.54 -10.62 -41.28
C GLY A 385 24.75 -9.75 -41.63
N ASP A 386 24.45 -8.62 -42.25
CA ASP A 386 25.44 -7.67 -42.74
C ASP A 386 25.41 -6.37 -41.92
N VAL A 387 26.56 -5.72 -41.87
CA VAL A 387 26.75 -4.41 -41.25
C VAL A 387 27.42 -3.44 -42.21
N ALA A 388 26.88 -2.23 -42.26
CA ALA A 388 27.35 -1.11 -43.04
C ALA A 388 28.06 -0.12 -42.12
N VAL A 389 29.38 0.04 -42.32
CA VAL A 389 30.23 0.95 -41.56
C VAL A 389 30.37 2.26 -42.33
N HIS A 390 30.10 3.38 -41.65
CA HIS A 390 30.21 4.74 -42.18
C HIS A 390 31.25 5.51 -41.37
N ALA A 391 32.07 6.32 -42.03
CA ALA A 391 32.97 7.26 -41.35
C ALA A 391 32.20 8.36 -40.60
N SER A 392 31.00 8.69 -41.09
CA SER A 392 30.06 9.63 -40.46
C SER A 392 28.64 9.18 -40.76
N LEU A 393 28.03 8.42 -39.86
CA LEU A 393 26.65 7.98 -39.99
C LEU A 393 25.68 9.14 -39.69
N VAL A 394 24.85 9.49 -40.67
CA VAL A 394 23.83 10.55 -40.57
C VAL A 394 22.46 9.95 -40.82
N VAL A 395 21.53 10.18 -39.91
CA VAL A 395 20.13 9.73 -40.00
C VAL A 395 19.21 10.93 -39.78
N GLY A 396 18.28 11.16 -40.70
CA GLY A 396 17.36 12.31 -40.60
C GLY A 396 18.08 13.66 -40.48
N GLY A 397 19.27 13.79 -41.08
CA GLY A 397 20.11 14.99 -41.01
C GLY A 397 20.90 15.18 -39.71
N ARG A 398 20.85 14.24 -38.76
CA ARG A 398 21.63 14.27 -37.51
C ARG A 398 22.70 13.19 -37.48
N PRO A 399 23.90 13.48 -36.93
CA PRO A 399 24.90 12.45 -36.69
C PRO A 399 24.42 11.48 -35.60
N VAL A 400 24.51 10.18 -35.88
CA VAL A 400 24.21 9.11 -34.92
C VAL A 400 25.30 8.05 -34.99
N SER A 401 25.52 7.29 -33.92
CA SER A 401 26.57 6.26 -33.91
C SER A 401 26.10 4.94 -34.48
N TRP A 402 24.80 4.63 -34.41
CA TRP A 402 24.22 3.41 -34.96
C TRP A 402 22.76 3.60 -35.37
N TRP A 403 22.30 2.78 -36.31
CA TRP A 403 20.92 2.74 -36.77
C TRP A 403 20.58 1.32 -37.25
N PRO A 404 19.55 0.66 -36.70
CA PRO A 404 19.15 -0.65 -37.18
C PRO A 404 18.48 -0.54 -38.56
N GLY A 405 18.79 -1.49 -39.43
CA GLY A 405 18.10 -1.63 -40.72
C GLY A 405 17.41 -2.98 -40.84
N GLY A 406 16.44 -3.08 -41.77
CA GLY A 406 15.73 -4.34 -42.00
C GLY A 406 16.66 -5.48 -42.40
N ASP A 407 17.55 -5.21 -43.36
CA ASP A 407 18.52 -6.20 -43.86
C ASP A 407 19.94 -5.93 -43.36
N ILE A 408 20.33 -4.66 -43.23
CA ILE A 408 21.69 -4.22 -42.94
C ILE A 408 21.68 -3.21 -41.78
N ASP A 409 22.43 -3.50 -40.72
CA ASP A 409 22.62 -2.55 -39.62
C ASP A 409 23.66 -1.50 -40.00
N HIS A 410 23.46 -0.25 -39.61
CA HIS A 410 24.38 0.85 -39.91
C HIS A 410 25.09 1.33 -38.65
N VAL A 411 26.40 1.51 -38.73
CA VAL A 411 27.24 1.95 -37.60
C VAL A 411 28.32 2.94 -38.04
N ASP A 412 28.80 3.75 -37.12
CA ASP A 412 29.98 4.63 -37.31
C ASP A 412 31.33 3.87 -37.18
N GLY A 413 31.25 2.57 -36.88
CA GLY A 413 32.41 1.69 -36.70
C GLY A 413 33.02 1.72 -35.30
N SER A 414 32.52 2.56 -34.39
CA SER A 414 32.93 2.53 -32.99
C SER A 414 32.51 1.21 -32.32
N PRO A 415 33.29 0.69 -31.35
CA PRO A 415 32.90 -0.49 -30.59
C PRO A 415 31.55 -0.33 -29.88
N GLU A 416 31.23 0.87 -29.38
CA GLU A 416 29.94 1.16 -28.75
C GLU A 416 28.78 1.01 -29.74
N ALA A 417 28.91 1.58 -30.95
CA ALA A 417 27.90 1.45 -31.99
C ALA A 417 27.67 -0.01 -32.39
N LEU A 418 28.76 -0.76 -32.59
CA LEU A 418 28.71 -2.19 -32.93
C LEU A 418 28.01 -3.00 -31.83
N GLY A 419 28.38 -2.77 -30.56
CA GLY A 419 27.77 -3.45 -29.42
C GLY A 419 26.28 -3.15 -29.28
N ARG A 420 25.87 -1.88 -29.45
CA ARG A 420 24.45 -1.45 -29.38
C ARG A 420 23.63 -2.02 -30.54
N ALA A 421 24.11 -1.90 -31.77
CA ALA A 421 23.42 -2.43 -32.96
C ALA A 421 23.22 -3.94 -32.85
N LEU A 422 24.26 -4.68 -32.46
CA LEU A 422 24.19 -6.12 -32.33
C LEU A 422 23.27 -6.55 -31.16
N ALA A 423 23.35 -5.88 -30.00
CA ALA A 423 22.46 -6.14 -28.88
C ALA A 423 20.99 -5.94 -29.24
N TRP A 424 20.70 -4.87 -29.99
CA TRP A 424 19.36 -4.58 -30.49
C TRP A 424 18.87 -5.64 -31.47
N ARG A 425 19.68 -5.97 -32.49
CA ARG A 425 19.41 -7.05 -33.46
C ARG A 425 19.15 -8.39 -32.78
N ALA A 426 19.87 -8.69 -31.71
CA ALA A 426 19.75 -9.94 -30.97
C ALA A 426 18.56 -9.98 -30.00
N GLY A 427 17.88 -8.85 -29.76
CA GLY A 427 16.83 -8.76 -28.74
C GLY A 427 17.37 -8.81 -27.31
N THR A 428 18.64 -8.46 -27.09
CA THR A 428 19.33 -8.59 -25.79
C THR A 428 20.00 -7.27 -25.41
N TRP A 429 19.20 -6.22 -25.19
CA TRP A 429 19.71 -4.86 -24.94
C TRP A 429 20.63 -4.75 -23.71
N SER A 430 20.47 -5.61 -22.70
CA SER A 430 21.35 -5.69 -21.53
C SER A 430 22.80 -6.02 -21.92
N ALA A 431 23.03 -6.78 -23.00
CA ALA A 431 24.36 -7.20 -23.43
C ALA A 431 25.18 -6.10 -24.14
N ARG A 432 24.59 -4.93 -24.45
CA ARG A 432 25.23 -3.89 -25.28
C ARG A 432 26.64 -3.47 -24.84
N GLN A 433 26.91 -3.45 -23.54
CA GLN A 433 28.22 -3.07 -22.99
C GLN A 433 29.24 -4.21 -23.14
N ALA A 434 28.84 -5.44 -22.81
CA ALA A 434 29.68 -6.62 -23.02
C ALA A 434 30.00 -6.83 -24.51
N LEU A 435 29.05 -6.58 -25.41
CA LEU A 435 29.32 -6.63 -26.85
C LEU A 435 30.26 -5.51 -27.30
N ALA A 436 30.09 -4.29 -26.76
CA ALA A 436 30.99 -3.19 -27.08
C ALA A 436 32.44 -3.48 -26.66
N GLU A 437 32.65 -4.11 -25.51
CA GLU A 437 33.98 -4.55 -25.07
C GLU A 437 34.60 -5.58 -26.03
N ALA A 438 33.80 -6.55 -26.50
CA ALA A 438 34.27 -7.56 -27.45
C ALA A 438 34.80 -6.93 -28.75
N PHE A 439 34.13 -5.88 -29.24
CA PHE A 439 34.58 -5.13 -30.42
C PHE A 439 35.73 -4.15 -30.12
N ALA A 440 35.85 -3.66 -28.88
CA ALA A 440 36.91 -2.73 -28.49
C ALA A 440 38.26 -3.42 -28.31
N HIS A 441 38.25 -4.70 -27.91
CA HIS A 441 39.44 -5.46 -27.55
C HIS A 441 39.50 -6.83 -28.25
N PRO A 442 39.47 -6.87 -29.60
CA PRO A 442 39.47 -8.14 -30.34
C PRO A 442 40.72 -8.99 -30.06
N ASP A 443 41.87 -8.35 -29.79
CA ASP A 443 43.13 -9.03 -29.48
C ASP A 443 43.18 -9.63 -28.07
N ARG A 444 42.19 -9.35 -27.22
CA ARG A 444 42.07 -9.89 -25.86
C ARG A 444 41.03 -11.01 -25.74
N ALA A 445 40.58 -11.58 -26.85
CA ALA A 445 39.47 -12.55 -26.87
C ALA A 445 39.64 -13.72 -25.89
N ASP A 446 40.83 -14.34 -25.85
CA ASP A 446 41.12 -15.46 -24.95
C ASP A 446 41.09 -15.04 -23.47
N ALA A 447 41.62 -13.86 -23.15
CA ALA A 447 41.63 -13.32 -21.79
C ALA A 447 40.21 -12.98 -21.32
N LEU A 448 39.42 -12.30 -22.15
CA LEU A 448 38.04 -11.96 -21.85
C LEU A 448 37.15 -13.20 -21.75
N THR A 449 37.39 -14.23 -22.58
CA THR A 449 36.68 -15.52 -22.46
C THR A 449 37.00 -16.20 -21.13
N ALA A 450 38.25 -16.10 -20.66
CA ALA A 450 38.62 -16.62 -19.34
C ALA A 450 37.95 -15.82 -18.21
N GLU A 451 37.82 -14.50 -18.33
CA GLU A 451 37.08 -13.64 -17.40
C GLU A 451 35.59 -14.00 -17.37
N ASP A 452 34.95 -14.17 -18.53
CA ASP A 452 33.54 -14.58 -18.65
C ASP A 452 33.28 -15.96 -17.97
N GLY A 453 34.31 -16.80 -17.85
CA GLY A 453 34.24 -18.12 -17.23
C GLY A 453 34.28 -18.14 -15.69
N VAL A 454 34.47 -17.00 -15.03
CA VAL A 454 34.53 -16.90 -13.56
C VAL A 454 33.15 -17.16 -12.92
N GLY A 455 32.06 -17.06 -13.69
CA GLY A 455 30.69 -17.19 -13.22
C GLY A 455 30.19 -15.90 -12.53
N ASP A 456 28.87 -15.75 -12.49
CA ASP A 456 28.20 -14.76 -11.62
C ASP A 456 28.13 -15.25 -10.17
#